data_AF-A0AAW1MJ03-F1
#
_entry.id   AF-A0AAW1MJ03-F1
#
_cell.length_a   1.000
_cell.length_b   1.000
_cell.length_c   1.000
_cell.angle_alpha   90.00
_cell.angle_beta   90.00
_cell.angle_gamma   90.00
#
_symmetry.space_group_name_H-M   'P 1'
#
loop_
_entity.id
_entity.type
_entity.pdbx_description
1 polymer ?
#
loop_
_entity_poly.entity_id
_entity_poly.type
_entity_poly.pdbx_seq_one_letter_code
_entity_poly.pdbx_strand_id
1 'polypeptide(L)'
;MSTSNAILSTIDYHHIRAAIIDEEEQHSLGRDLILNADEKLCNAKLLSMKREELYAPADRQPWRQSFLRSAETIEDSPVFQFIKKLPKGASLHSHLYASASYKYVVNDLLYRDNIYVCNSNGRIKLKFVKHADVDADCELLADKRNSIDFDDWLKTHLLVNDDSGGGTDVWDGFRKIFTFTYDLFSYVDVLEDYVHQVLLEHYLDNVTYVEVRTPFVPMYDLDNTAYDPEDFIAKLTMLLT
;
A
#
# COMPACT_ATOMS: atom_id res chain seq x y z
N MET A 1 41.12 -4.74 55.15
CA MET A 1 41.00 -3.99 53.88
C MET A 1 40.46 -4.97 52.85
N SER A 2 39.21 -4.77 52.46
CA SER A 2 38.40 -5.72 51.68
C SER A 2 38.70 -5.59 50.19
N THR A 3 39.40 -6.57 49.64
CA THR A 3 39.55 -6.77 48.19
C THR A 3 38.60 -7.88 47.76
N SER A 4 37.29 -7.63 47.76
CA SER A 4 36.31 -8.67 47.39
C SER A 4 35.12 -8.16 46.57
N ASN A 5 35.25 -7.03 45.88
CA ASN A 5 34.20 -6.49 45.00
C ASN A 5 34.63 -6.29 43.53
N ALA A 6 35.83 -6.75 43.13
CA ALA A 6 36.34 -6.53 41.77
C ALA A 6 36.11 -7.71 40.81
N ILE A 7 35.49 -8.80 41.30
CA ILE A 7 35.32 -10.07 40.58
C ILE A 7 33.90 -10.60 40.87
N LEU A 8 32.85 -9.89 40.42
CA LEU A 8 31.80 -10.63 39.73
C LEU A 8 32.53 -11.28 38.57
N SER A 9 32.87 -12.57 38.70
CA SER A 9 33.86 -13.20 37.84
C SER A 9 33.50 -12.98 36.37
N THR A 10 34.48 -12.71 35.51
CA THR A 10 34.23 -12.58 34.07
C THR A 10 33.51 -13.80 33.49
N ILE A 11 33.66 -14.98 34.12
CA ILE A 11 32.92 -16.22 33.85
C ILE A 11 31.41 -16.05 34.14
N ASP A 12 31.07 -15.40 35.26
CA ASP A 12 29.68 -15.08 35.64
C ASP A 12 29.05 -14.08 34.67
N TYR A 13 29.79 -13.04 34.25
CA TYR A 13 29.30 -12.08 33.24
C TYR A 13 29.01 -12.73 31.89
N HIS A 14 29.93 -13.51 31.33
CA HIS A 14 29.72 -14.13 30.02
C HIS A 14 28.58 -15.17 30.04
N HIS A 15 28.43 -15.89 31.16
CA HIS A 15 27.35 -16.84 31.34
C HIS A 15 25.99 -16.13 31.43
N ILE A 16 25.89 -15.09 32.27
CA ILE A 16 24.66 -14.28 32.39
C ILE A 16 24.31 -13.62 31.05
N ARG A 17 25.31 -13.06 30.34
CA ARG A 17 25.09 -12.45 29.01
C ARG A 17 24.57 -13.47 28.00
N ALA A 18 25.15 -14.67 27.96
CA ALA A 18 24.69 -15.73 27.06
C ALA A 18 23.26 -16.16 27.42
N ALA A 19 22.96 -16.33 28.71
CA ALA A 19 21.62 -16.69 29.18
C ALA A 19 20.57 -15.65 28.78
N ILE A 20 20.88 -14.35 28.88
CA ILE A 20 19.97 -13.27 28.45
C ILE A 20 19.74 -13.31 26.93
N ILE A 21 20.80 -13.49 26.13
CA ILE A 21 20.66 -13.58 24.67
C ILE A 21 19.81 -14.79 24.28
N ASP A 22 20.05 -15.93 24.91
CA ASP A 22 19.27 -17.14 24.66
C ASP A 22 17.80 -16.96 25.07
N GLU A 23 17.52 -16.28 26.18
CA GLU A 23 16.16 -15.95 26.64
C GLU A 23 15.45 -14.99 25.66
N GLU A 24 16.12 -13.95 25.17
CA GLU A 24 15.55 -13.04 24.16
C GLU A 24 15.26 -13.78 22.85
N GLU A 25 16.15 -14.67 22.42
CA GLU A 25 15.92 -15.51 21.24
C GLU A 25 14.71 -16.44 21.42
N GLN A 26 14.47 -16.96 22.64
CA GLN A 26 13.31 -17.80 22.94
C GLN A 26 11.97 -17.08 22.76
N HIS A 27 11.93 -15.76 22.94
CA HIS A 27 10.71 -14.97 22.76
C HIS A 27 10.52 -14.42 21.34
N SER A 28 11.45 -14.72 20.43
CA SER A 28 11.37 -14.22 19.05
C SER A 28 10.38 -15.00 18.18
N LEU A 29 9.70 -14.29 17.29
CA LEU A 29 8.78 -14.90 16.33
C LEU A 29 9.55 -15.88 15.41
N GLY A 30 9.06 -17.11 15.32
CA GLY A 30 9.63 -18.13 14.44
C GLY A 30 10.86 -18.84 15.00
N ARG A 31 11.18 -18.70 16.30
CA ARG A 31 12.33 -19.36 16.93
C ARG A 31 12.32 -20.89 16.77
N ASP A 32 11.17 -21.53 16.98
CA ASP A 32 11.06 -22.99 16.97
C ASP A 32 11.13 -23.60 15.56
N LEU A 33 11.30 -22.76 14.52
CA LEU A 33 11.47 -23.21 13.15
C LEU A 33 12.86 -23.86 12.98
N ILE A 34 12.85 -25.16 12.71
CA ILE A 34 14.08 -25.92 12.45
C ILE A 34 14.42 -25.79 10.97
N LEU A 35 15.43 -24.98 10.66
CA LEU A 35 15.89 -24.79 9.29
C LEU A 35 16.68 -26.00 8.76
N ASN A 36 16.36 -26.42 7.54
CA ASN A 36 17.11 -27.41 6.78
C ASN A 36 18.42 -26.81 6.21
N ALA A 37 19.20 -27.61 5.47
CA ALA A 37 20.50 -27.17 4.94
C ALA A 37 20.39 -26.01 3.94
N ASP A 38 19.42 -26.06 3.02
CA ASP A 38 19.22 -25.03 2.00
C ASP A 38 18.65 -23.75 2.61
N GLU A 39 17.74 -23.87 3.58
CA GLU A 39 17.20 -22.74 4.34
C GLU A 39 18.28 -22.03 5.16
N LYS A 40 19.22 -22.77 5.76
CA LYS A 40 20.38 -22.19 6.46
C LYS A 40 21.27 -21.40 5.51
N LEU A 41 21.53 -21.93 4.31
CA LEU A 41 22.31 -21.23 3.29
C LEU A 41 21.60 -19.96 2.83
N CYS A 42 20.29 -20.05 2.57
CA CYS A 42 19.45 -18.94 2.18
C CYS A 42 19.41 -17.84 3.26
N ASN A 43 19.18 -18.24 4.52
CA ASN A 43 19.19 -17.35 5.67
C ASN A 43 20.54 -16.65 5.85
N ALA A 44 21.67 -17.36 5.69
CA ALA A 44 23.00 -16.76 5.78
C ALA A 44 23.19 -15.66 4.73
N LYS A 45 22.73 -15.89 3.49
CA LYS A 45 22.79 -14.88 2.41
C LYS A 45 21.91 -13.66 2.71
N LEU A 46 20.66 -13.88 3.14
CA LEU A 46 19.75 -12.80 3.53
C LEU A 46 20.31 -11.96 4.69
N LEU A 47 20.82 -12.61 5.74
CA LEU A 47 21.40 -11.93 6.89
C LEU A 47 22.68 -11.16 6.53
N SER A 48 23.46 -11.62 5.55
CA SER A 48 24.61 -10.85 5.03
C SER A 48 24.15 -9.53 4.41
N MET A 49 23.20 -9.58 3.47
CA MET A 49 22.64 -8.37 2.83
C MET A 49 22.00 -7.43 3.86
N LYS A 50 21.23 -7.98 4.80
CA LYS A 50 20.63 -7.21 5.91
C LYS A 50 21.66 -6.49 6.76
N ARG A 51 22.78 -7.14 7.10
CA ARG A 51 23.83 -6.51 7.92
C ARG A 51 24.53 -5.40 7.15
N GLU A 52 24.82 -5.59 5.86
CA GLU A 52 25.41 -4.56 5.02
C GLU A 52 24.53 -3.30 4.97
N GLU A 53 23.22 -3.45 4.78
CA GLU A 53 22.27 -2.33 4.80
C GLU A 53 22.14 -1.70 6.21
N LEU A 54 22.10 -2.52 7.27
CA LEU A 54 21.95 -2.04 8.65
C LEU A 54 23.14 -1.19 9.11
N TYR A 55 24.35 -1.54 8.69
CA TYR A 55 25.58 -0.82 9.04
C TYR A 55 25.98 0.24 8.00
N ALA A 56 25.17 0.45 6.96
CA ALA A 56 25.36 1.56 6.04
C ALA A 56 25.27 2.92 6.79
N PRO A 57 25.91 3.99 6.27
CA PRO A 57 25.75 5.34 6.79
C PRO A 57 24.29 5.76 7.00
N ALA A 58 24.04 6.57 8.04
CA ALA A 58 22.68 6.90 8.49
C ALA A 58 21.80 7.55 7.40
N ASP A 59 22.40 8.31 6.49
CA ASP A 59 21.74 8.94 5.34
C ASP A 59 21.25 7.92 4.30
N ARG A 60 21.79 6.70 4.31
CA ARG A 60 21.38 5.59 3.43
C ARG A 60 20.43 4.59 4.10
N GLN A 61 20.00 4.84 5.34
CA GLN A 61 19.10 3.94 6.06
C GLN A 61 17.63 4.36 5.84
N PRO A 62 16.85 3.62 5.03
CA PRO A 62 15.50 4.06 4.64
C PRO A 62 14.51 4.17 5.81
N TRP A 63 14.69 3.37 6.88
CA TRP A 63 13.84 3.38 8.08
C TRP A 63 14.05 4.60 9.00
N ARG A 64 15.02 5.47 8.71
CA ARG A 64 15.23 6.72 9.46
C ARG A 64 14.48 7.92 8.87
N GLN A 65 13.81 7.73 7.74
CA GLN A 65 13.12 8.79 6.99
C GLN A 65 11.64 8.41 6.80
N SER A 66 10.81 9.37 6.40
CA SER A 66 9.43 9.06 6.00
C SER A 66 9.46 8.15 4.76
N PHE A 67 8.48 7.25 4.65
CA PHE A 67 8.34 6.37 3.48
C PHE A 67 8.29 7.17 2.17
N LEU A 68 7.66 8.35 2.17
CA LEU A 68 7.55 9.22 1.01
C LEU A 68 8.91 9.64 0.43
N ARG A 69 9.96 9.69 1.27
CA ARG A 69 11.33 10.03 0.85
C ARG A 69 12.20 8.80 0.60
N SER A 70 11.90 7.69 1.28
CA SER A 70 12.72 6.48 1.23
C SER A 70 12.20 5.41 0.29
N ALA A 71 11.01 5.56 -0.31
CA ALA A 71 10.41 4.57 -1.20
C ALA A 71 11.35 4.13 -2.34
N GLU A 72 11.99 5.07 -3.04
CA GLU A 72 12.97 4.74 -4.10
C GLU A 72 14.20 4.00 -3.55
N THR A 73 14.68 4.39 -2.36
CA THR A 73 15.81 3.72 -1.71
C THR A 73 15.45 2.29 -1.30
N ILE A 74 14.20 2.06 -0.89
CA ILE A 74 13.69 0.73 -0.54
C ILE A 74 13.58 -0.14 -1.79
N GLU A 75 13.09 0.40 -2.91
CA GLU A 75 13.02 -0.36 -4.18
C GLU A 75 14.41 -0.84 -4.63
N ASP A 76 15.47 -0.06 -4.39
CA ASP A 76 16.83 -0.45 -4.74
C ASP A 76 17.51 -1.40 -3.73
N SER A 77 16.90 -1.67 -2.57
CA SER A 77 17.47 -2.51 -1.51
C SER A 77 17.59 -3.98 -1.95
N PRO A 78 18.80 -4.59 -1.88
CA PRO A 78 18.96 -6.03 -2.05
C PRO A 78 18.06 -6.88 -1.13
N VAL A 79 17.85 -6.44 0.12
CA VAL A 79 16.93 -7.10 1.05
C VAL A 79 15.49 -7.02 0.54
N PHE A 80 15.03 -5.86 0.09
CA PHE A 80 13.68 -5.71 -0.44
C PHE A 80 13.47 -6.54 -1.71
N GLN A 81 14.43 -6.54 -2.64
CA GLN A 81 14.40 -7.39 -3.84
C GLN A 81 14.37 -8.88 -3.51
N PHE A 82 14.97 -9.29 -2.40
CA PHE A 82 14.85 -10.66 -1.88
C PHE A 82 13.44 -10.90 -1.32
N ILE A 83 12.90 -10.00 -0.51
CA ILE A 83 11.55 -10.12 0.09
C ILE A 83 10.44 -10.18 -0.97
N LYS A 84 10.57 -9.45 -2.08
CA LYS A 84 9.63 -9.53 -3.21
C LYS A 84 9.48 -10.95 -3.76
N LYS A 85 10.54 -11.75 -3.71
CA LYS A 85 10.54 -13.14 -4.19
C LYS A 85 9.95 -14.13 -3.20
N LEU A 86 9.81 -13.76 -1.93
CA LEU A 86 9.25 -14.65 -0.92
C LEU A 86 7.76 -14.94 -1.19
N PRO A 87 7.30 -16.19 -1.03
CA PRO A 87 5.87 -16.49 -1.01
C PRO A 87 5.29 -15.95 0.29
N LYS A 88 4.63 -14.79 0.22
CA LYS A 88 4.18 -14.04 1.39
C LYS A 88 2.88 -14.58 2.00
N GLY A 89 2.28 -15.60 1.38
CA GLY A 89 1.05 -16.22 1.83
C GLY A 89 -0.14 -15.32 1.52
N ALA A 90 -0.61 -14.55 2.51
CA ALA A 90 -1.86 -13.80 2.38
C ALA A 90 -1.76 -12.33 2.82
N SER A 91 -2.46 -11.44 2.10
CA SER A 91 -2.79 -10.11 2.61
C SER A 91 -4.14 -10.16 3.33
N LEU A 92 -4.12 -10.02 4.65
CA LEU A 92 -5.33 -10.13 5.50
C LEU A 92 -5.91 -8.76 5.90
N HIS A 93 -5.33 -7.68 5.40
CA HIS A 93 -5.77 -6.32 5.69
C HIS A 93 -5.50 -5.42 4.49
N SER A 94 -6.41 -5.48 3.52
CA SER A 94 -6.40 -4.57 2.37
C SER A 94 -7.73 -3.82 2.31
N HIS A 95 -7.72 -2.54 1.92
CA HIS A 95 -8.94 -1.79 1.60
C HIS A 95 -9.08 -1.76 0.08
N LEU A 96 -10.20 -2.27 -0.46
CA LEU A 96 -10.33 -2.54 -1.90
C LEU A 96 -9.87 -1.35 -2.75
N TYR A 97 -10.52 -0.18 -2.59
CA TYR A 97 -10.26 1.03 -3.37
C TYR A 97 -8.91 1.73 -3.12
N ALA A 98 -8.05 1.17 -2.28
CA ALA A 98 -6.69 1.63 -2.04
C ALA A 98 -5.64 0.54 -2.30
N SER A 99 -6.04 -0.57 -2.94
CA SER A 99 -5.18 -1.75 -3.09
C SER A 99 -4.48 -1.83 -4.45
N ALA A 100 -5.02 -1.21 -5.50
CA ALA A 100 -4.35 -1.15 -6.80
C ALA A 100 -3.37 0.02 -6.85
N SER A 101 -2.32 -0.11 -7.65
CA SER A 101 -1.31 0.92 -7.81
C SER A 101 -1.90 2.22 -8.38
N TYR A 102 -1.39 3.34 -7.87
CA TYR A 102 -1.67 4.66 -8.43
C TYR A 102 -1.39 4.74 -9.93
N LYS A 103 -0.34 4.04 -10.40
CA LYS A 103 0.04 4.00 -11.81
C LYS A 103 -1.07 3.42 -12.69
N TYR A 104 -1.71 2.33 -12.26
CA TYR A 104 -2.85 1.76 -12.98
C TYR A 104 -4.04 2.74 -13.04
N VAL A 105 -4.36 3.37 -11.91
CA VAL A 105 -5.46 4.36 -11.88
C VAL A 105 -5.19 5.47 -12.89
N VAL A 106 -3.99 6.06 -12.87
CA VAL A 106 -3.67 7.20 -13.73
C VAL A 106 -3.50 6.82 -15.19
N ASN A 107 -2.82 5.72 -15.50
CA ASN A 107 -2.47 5.38 -16.87
C ASN A 107 -3.59 4.63 -17.61
N ASP A 108 -4.44 3.90 -16.89
CA ASP A 108 -5.47 3.06 -17.49
C ASP A 108 -6.87 3.61 -17.21
N LEU A 109 -7.25 3.77 -15.93
CA LEU A 109 -8.62 4.18 -15.59
C LEU A 109 -8.92 5.60 -16.03
N LEU A 110 -8.05 6.56 -15.72
CA LEU A 110 -8.30 7.97 -16.02
C LEU A 110 -8.23 8.30 -17.51
N TYR A 111 -7.78 7.37 -18.37
CA TYR A 111 -7.78 7.54 -19.83
C TYR A 111 -9.04 7.01 -20.51
N ARG A 112 -10.00 6.45 -19.76
CA ARG A 112 -11.29 6.03 -20.32
C ARG A 112 -12.14 7.25 -20.71
N ASP A 113 -13.02 7.02 -21.68
CA ASP A 113 -13.99 8.02 -22.13
C ASP A 113 -15.04 8.33 -21.06
N ASN A 114 -15.71 9.46 -21.21
CA ASN A 114 -16.84 9.89 -20.37
C ASN A 114 -16.49 10.15 -18.89
N ILE A 115 -15.21 10.35 -18.54
CA ILE A 115 -14.82 10.77 -17.19
C ILE A 115 -14.81 12.30 -17.12
N TYR A 116 -15.52 12.83 -16.13
CA TYR A 116 -15.62 14.25 -15.84
C TYR A 116 -15.04 14.57 -14.47
N VAL A 117 -14.40 15.74 -14.37
CA VAL A 117 -14.03 16.37 -13.10
C VAL A 117 -15.15 17.32 -12.73
N CYS A 118 -15.86 17.01 -11.65
CA CYS A 118 -17.00 17.79 -11.19
C CYS A 118 -16.68 18.49 -9.87
N ASN A 119 -17.08 19.76 -9.75
CA ASN A 119 -17.01 20.49 -8.49
C ASN A 119 -18.40 20.61 -7.87
N SER A 120 -18.65 19.83 -6.81
CA SER A 120 -19.89 19.93 -6.05
C SER A 120 -19.62 20.59 -4.70
N ASN A 121 -20.01 21.85 -4.57
CA ASN A 121 -19.87 22.63 -3.32
C ASN A 121 -18.44 22.68 -2.76
N GLY A 122 -17.44 22.87 -3.63
CA GLY A 122 -16.03 22.91 -3.24
C GLY A 122 -15.36 21.55 -3.08
N ARG A 123 -16.07 20.45 -3.40
CA ARG A 123 -15.51 19.10 -3.45
C ARG A 123 -15.34 18.67 -4.89
N ILE A 124 -14.10 18.42 -5.26
CA ILE A 124 -13.73 17.90 -6.58
C ILE A 124 -13.91 16.39 -6.57
N LYS A 125 -14.53 15.85 -7.62
CA LYS A 125 -14.73 14.41 -7.81
C LYS A 125 -14.55 13.98 -9.26
N LEU A 126 -14.21 12.71 -9.45
CA LEU A 126 -14.20 12.04 -10.75
C LEU A 126 -15.47 11.22 -10.92
N LYS A 127 -16.22 11.46 -12.00
CA LYS A 127 -17.49 10.76 -12.27
C LYS A 127 -17.58 10.35 -13.75
N PHE A 128 -18.12 9.15 -14.00
CA PHE A 128 -18.52 8.74 -15.35
C PHE A 128 -19.91 9.29 -15.67
N VAL A 129 -20.07 10.02 -16.78
CA VAL A 129 -21.35 10.63 -17.17
C VAL A 129 -21.49 10.66 -18.68
N LYS A 130 -22.69 10.40 -19.23
CA LYS A 130 -22.96 10.67 -20.64
C LYS A 130 -22.84 12.15 -20.91
N HIS A 131 -22.20 12.51 -22.03
CA HIS A 131 -22.01 13.91 -22.41
C HIS A 131 -23.30 14.75 -22.40
N ALA A 132 -24.44 14.15 -22.75
CA ALA A 132 -25.74 14.81 -22.77
C ALA A 132 -26.27 15.21 -21.37
N ASP A 133 -25.77 14.57 -20.32
CA ASP A 133 -26.27 14.65 -18.94
C ASP A 133 -25.25 15.30 -17.99
N VAL A 134 -24.25 16.00 -18.54
CA VAL A 134 -23.16 16.62 -17.76
C VAL A 134 -23.66 17.89 -17.06
N ASP A 135 -23.41 17.99 -15.77
CA ASP A 135 -23.70 19.20 -14.99
C ASP A 135 -22.81 20.37 -15.40
N ALA A 136 -23.29 21.60 -15.21
CA ALA A 136 -22.56 22.81 -15.59
C ALA A 136 -21.20 22.99 -14.88
N ASP A 137 -21.05 22.41 -13.69
CA ASP A 137 -19.82 22.48 -12.88
C ASP A 137 -18.85 21.30 -13.14
N CYS A 138 -19.05 20.58 -14.25
CA CYS A 138 -18.22 19.46 -14.67
C CYS A 138 -17.46 19.80 -15.96
N GLU A 139 -16.20 19.40 -16.02
CA GLU A 139 -15.38 19.48 -17.23
C GLU A 139 -14.87 18.10 -17.62
N LEU A 140 -14.72 17.83 -18.92
CA LEU A 140 -14.20 16.56 -19.40
C LEU A 140 -12.76 16.40 -18.92
N LEU A 141 -12.43 15.26 -18.31
CA LEU A 141 -11.10 15.02 -17.76
C LEU A 141 -10.02 15.15 -18.84
N ALA A 142 -10.32 14.71 -20.07
CA ALA A 142 -9.43 14.84 -21.22
C ALA A 142 -9.09 16.31 -21.55
N ASP A 143 -10.03 17.23 -21.39
CA ASP A 143 -9.80 18.65 -21.62
C ASP A 143 -8.96 19.25 -20.50
N LYS A 144 -9.25 18.87 -19.24
CA LYS A 144 -8.47 19.29 -18.08
C LYS A 144 -7.01 18.84 -18.19
N ARG A 145 -6.74 17.64 -18.71
CA ARG A 145 -5.38 17.14 -18.94
C ARG A 145 -4.53 18.08 -19.79
N ASN A 146 -5.15 18.71 -20.79
CA ASN A 146 -4.44 19.57 -21.74
C ASN A 146 -4.26 21.01 -21.23
N SER A 147 -4.90 21.39 -20.13
CA SER A 147 -4.94 22.78 -19.65
C SER A 147 -4.04 23.06 -18.44
N ILE A 148 -3.55 22.04 -17.74
CA ILE A 148 -2.74 22.16 -16.52
C ILE A 148 -1.57 21.18 -16.50
N ASP A 149 -0.67 21.31 -15.53
CA ASP A 149 0.23 20.23 -15.14
C ASP A 149 -0.60 19.12 -14.46
N PHE A 150 -1.12 18.23 -15.29
CA PHE A 150 -2.09 17.22 -14.88
C PHE A 150 -1.50 16.20 -13.91
N ASP A 151 -0.23 15.84 -14.09
CA ASP A 151 0.44 14.86 -13.25
C ASP A 151 0.66 15.39 -11.84
N ASP A 152 1.10 16.65 -11.70
CA ASP A 152 1.23 17.28 -10.39
C ASP A 152 -0.14 17.47 -9.73
N TRP A 153 -1.14 17.92 -10.49
CA TRP A 153 -2.51 18.04 -10.01
C TRP A 153 -3.07 16.71 -9.52
N LEU A 154 -2.87 15.60 -10.24
CA LEU A 154 -3.31 14.28 -9.80
C LEU A 154 -2.62 13.81 -8.53
N LYS A 155 -1.31 14.03 -8.40
CA LYS A 155 -0.56 13.68 -7.17
C LYS A 155 -1.15 14.39 -5.95
N THR A 156 -1.61 15.63 -6.08
CA THR A 156 -2.25 16.35 -4.96
C THR A 156 -3.64 15.81 -4.57
N HIS A 157 -4.30 15.04 -5.44
CA HIS A 157 -5.66 14.51 -5.22
C HIS A 157 -5.73 12.99 -5.00
N LEU A 158 -4.69 12.26 -5.39
CA LEU A 158 -4.65 10.78 -5.34
C LEU A 158 -3.61 10.21 -4.38
N LEU A 159 -2.67 11.01 -3.89
CA LEU A 159 -1.59 10.57 -3.01
C LEU A 159 -1.54 11.40 -1.72
N VAL A 160 -0.97 10.79 -0.67
CA VAL A 160 -0.57 11.50 0.55
C VAL A 160 0.86 11.98 0.37
N ASN A 161 1.10 13.26 0.61
CA ASN A 161 2.35 13.94 0.26
C ASN A 161 2.97 14.58 1.53
N ASP A 162 4.23 15.01 1.46
CA ASP A 162 4.88 15.73 2.59
C ASP A 162 4.13 17.03 2.96
N ASP A 163 3.40 17.61 2.01
CA ASP A 163 2.57 18.82 2.20
C ASP A 163 1.20 18.52 2.85
N SER A 164 0.85 17.26 3.12
CA SER A 164 -0.42 16.87 3.73
C SER A 164 -0.53 17.20 5.24
N GLY A 165 0.46 17.90 5.80
CA GLY A 165 0.48 18.30 7.21
C GLY A 165 0.69 17.13 8.18
N GLY A 166 0.69 17.43 9.49
CA GLY A 166 0.84 16.44 10.56
C GLY A 166 -0.44 16.27 11.40
N GLY A 167 -0.62 15.11 12.03
CA GLY A 167 -1.70 14.90 13.01
C GLY A 167 -3.09 14.73 12.39
N THR A 168 -4.05 15.61 12.68
CA THR A 168 -5.41 15.54 12.13
C THR A 168 -5.49 15.96 10.66
N ASP A 169 -4.54 16.79 10.21
CA ASP A 169 -4.49 17.32 8.85
C ASP A 169 -4.23 16.23 7.81
N VAL A 170 -3.34 15.28 8.12
CA VAL A 170 -3.05 14.14 7.22
C VAL A 170 -4.28 13.24 7.03
N TRP A 171 -5.13 13.12 8.05
CA TRP A 171 -6.38 12.36 7.96
C TRP A 171 -7.42 13.06 7.08
N ASP A 172 -7.47 14.38 7.10
CA ASP A 172 -8.30 15.15 6.19
C ASP A 172 -7.80 15.02 4.74
N GLY A 173 -6.49 15.11 4.52
CA GLY A 173 -5.85 14.82 3.23
C GLY A 173 -6.19 13.41 2.72
N PHE A 174 -5.99 12.41 3.56
CA PHE A 174 -6.29 11.01 3.24
C PHE A 174 -7.77 10.80 2.88
N ARG A 175 -8.72 11.36 3.64
CA ARG A 175 -10.16 11.26 3.32
C ARG A 175 -10.54 11.99 2.03
N LYS A 176 -9.86 13.08 1.68
CA LYS A 176 -10.10 13.80 0.42
C LYS A 176 -9.80 12.92 -0.80
N ILE A 177 -8.79 12.04 -0.72
CA ILE A 177 -8.48 11.07 -1.79
C ILE A 177 -9.69 10.16 -2.07
N PHE A 178 -10.29 9.59 -1.02
CA PHE A 178 -11.48 8.75 -1.19
C PHE A 178 -12.70 9.56 -1.62
N THR A 179 -12.83 10.82 -1.21
CA THR A 179 -13.91 11.70 -1.69
C THR A 179 -13.77 11.98 -3.19
N PHE A 180 -12.54 12.21 -3.66
CA PHE A 180 -12.22 12.48 -5.06
C PHE A 180 -12.46 11.27 -5.96
N THR A 181 -12.16 10.07 -5.46
CA THR A 181 -12.26 8.80 -6.21
C THR A 181 -13.53 8.00 -5.97
N TYR A 182 -14.42 8.44 -5.06
CA TYR A 182 -15.63 7.71 -4.69
C TYR A 182 -16.48 7.32 -5.90
N ASP A 183 -16.83 8.32 -6.73
CA ASP A 183 -17.69 8.12 -7.89
C ASP A 183 -16.95 7.40 -9.04
N LEU A 184 -15.61 7.40 -9.07
CA LEU A 184 -14.80 6.62 -10.00
C LEU A 184 -14.94 5.12 -9.71
N PHE A 185 -14.80 4.73 -8.44
CA PHE A 185 -14.84 3.31 -8.03
C PHE A 185 -16.24 2.75 -7.80
N SER A 186 -17.25 3.62 -7.73
CA SER A 186 -18.66 3.22 -7.69
C SER A 186 -19.25 2.98 -9.09
N TYR A 187 -18.49 3.24 -10.15
CA TYR A 187 -18.92 2.98 -11.51
C TYR A 187 -18.83 1.48 -11.84
N VAL A 188 -19.95 0.91 -12.30
CA VAL A 188 -20.13 -0.54 -12.40
C VAL A 188 -19.14 -1.24 -13.33
N ASP A 189 -18.63 -0.57 -14.37
CA ASP A 189 -17.67 -1.16 -15.33
C ASP A 189 -16.20 -0.98 -14.89
N VAL A 190 -15.93 -0.21 -13.85
CA VAL A 190 -14.57 -0.12 -13.26
C VAL A 190 -14.31 -1.25 -12.29
N LEU A 191 -15.35 -1.76 -11.62
CA LEU A 191 -15.20 -2.74 -10.54
C LEU A 191 -14.44 -3.99 -10.96
N GLU A 192 -14.80 -4.58 -12.10
CA GLU A 192 -14.20 -5.82 -12.60
C GLU A 192 -12.71 -5.66 -12.88
N ASP A 193 -12.36 -4.68 -13.71
CA ASP A 193 -10.97 -4.42 -14.08
C ASP A 193 -10.12 -4.05 -12.86
N TYR A 194 -10.71 -3.29 -11.93
CA TYR A 194 -10.02 -2.87 -10.71
C TYR A 194 -9.76 -4.04 -9.76
N VAL A 195 -10.75 -4.91 -9.54
CA VAL A 195 -10.57 -6.13 -8.71
C VAL A 195 -9.53 -7.05 -9.36
N HIS A 196 -9.60 -7.26 -10.67
CA HIS A 196 -8.60 -8.04 -11.39
C HIS A 196 -7.21 -7.45 -11.21
N GLN A 197 -7.05 -6.12 -11.34
CA GLN A 197 -5.76 -5.46 -11.13
C GLN A 197 -5.25 -5.64 -9.70
N VAL A 198 -6.11 -5.51 -8.69
CA VAL A 198 -5.73 -5.75 -7.28
C VAL A 198 -5.18 -7.16 -7.11
N LEU A 199 -5.87 -8.18 -7.64
CA LEU A 199 -5.44 -9.57 -7.56
C LEU A 199 -4.14 -9.81 -8.33
N LEU A 200 -4.01 -9.22 -9.53
CA LEU A 200 -2.82 -9.32 -10.36
C LEU A 200 -1.59 -8.73 -9.65
N GLU A 201 -1.71 -7.53 -9.06
CA GLU A 201 -0.59 -6.89 -8.37
C GLU A 201 -0.14 -7.66 -7.12
N HIS A 202 -1.08 -8.21 -6.35
CA HIS A 202 -0.75 -9.10 -5.23
C HIS A 202 -0.09 -10.40 -5.71
N TYR A 203 -0.60 -10.99 -6.79
CA TYR A 203 0.00 -12.18 -7.39
C TYR A 203 1.43 -11.92 -7.90
N LEU A 204 1.67 -10.77 -8.54
CA LEU A 204 3.00 -10.34 -8.99
C LEU A 204 3.97 -10.10 -7.82
N ASP A 205 3.46 -9.76 -6.64
CA ASP A 205 4.23 -9.72 -5.39
C ASP A 205 4.20 -11.06 -4.63
N ASN A 206 3.88 -12.18 -5.29
CA ASN A 206 3.93 -13.52 -4.71
C ASN A 206 3.06 -13.69 -3.43
N VAL A 207 1.91 -13.01 -3.41
CA VAL A 207 0.82 -13.20 -2.45
C VAL A 207 -0.25 -14.07 -3.10
N THR A 208 -0.68 -15.12 -2.41
CA THR A 208 -1.59 -16.14 -2.96
C THR A 208 -3.05 -15.97 -2.56
N TYR A 209 -3.34 -15.15 -1.54
CA TYR A 209 -4.70 -14.92 -1.04
C TYR A 209 -4.83 -13.49 -0.49
N VAL A 210 -6.00 -12.86 -0.69
CA VAL A 210 -6.25 -11.48 -0.26
C VAL A 210 -7.64 -11.36 0.38
N GLU A 211 -7.70 -10.82 1.59
CA GLU A 211 -8.93 -10.37 2.23
C GLU A 211 -9.04 -8.85 2.11
N VAL A 212 -10.12 -8.40 1.47
CA VAL A 212 -10.38 -6.98 1.25
C VAL A 212 -11.54 -6.49 2.11
N ARG A 213 -11.38 -5.28 2.62
CA ARG A 213 -12.43 -4.47 3.24
C ARG A 213 -12.99 -3.53 2.19
N THR A 214 -14.31 -3.56 2.03
CA THR A 214 -15.03 -2.66 1.13
C THR A 214 -16.21 -2.03 1.88
N PRO A 215 -16.49 -0.73 1.69
CA PRO A 215 -17.63 -0.06 2.30
C PRO A 215 -18.99 -0.45 1.70
N PHE A 216 -19.03 -1.31 0.67
CA PHE A 216 -20.26 -1.71 -0.05
C PHE A 216 -21.10 -0.50 -0.47
N VAL A 217 -20.51 0.37 -1.28
CA VAL A 217 -21.16 1.60 -1.75
C VAL A 217 -22.17 1.30 -2.85
N PRO A 218 -23.27 2.07 -2.95
CA PRO A 218 -24.16 2.00 -4.11
C PRO A 218 -23.38 2.24 -5.40
N MET A 219 -23.61 1.42 -6.40
CA MET A 219 -22.97 1.58 -7.71
C MET A 219 -23.88 2.35 -8.66
N TYR A 220 -23.31 2.82 -9.77
CA TYR A 220 -24.08 3.39 -10.86
C TYR A 220 -23.50 3.03 -12.23
N ASP A 221 -24.33 3.14 -13.27
CA ASP A 221 -23.91 3.01 -14.67
C ASP A 221 -23.98 4.35 -15.41
N LEU A 222 -23.65 4.32 -16.71
CA LEU A 222 -23.59 5.53 -17.53
C LEU A 222 -24.98 6.15 -17.74
N ASP A 223 -26.05 5.36 -17.62
CA ASP A 223 -27.45 5.83 -17.62
C ASP A 223 -27.88 6.41 -16.26
N ASN A 224 -26.96 6.50 -15.29
CA ASN A 224 -27.19 6.93 -13.91
C ASN A 224 -28.23 6.05 -13.18
N THR A 225 -28.37 4.78 -13.62
CA THR A 225 -29.11 3.76 -12.87
C THR A 225 -28.33 3.46 -11.60
N ALA A 226 -28.98 3.56 -10.45
CA ALA A 226 -28.38 3.19 -9.17
C ALA A 226 -28.58 1.70 -8.91
N TYR A 227 -27.55 1.04 -8.41
CA TYR A 227 -27.55 -0.35 -8.00
C TYR A 227 -27.28 -0.43 -6.50
N ASP A 228 -27.98 -1.33 -5.82
CA ASP A 228 -27.89 -1.49 -4.38
C ASP A 228 -26.60 -2.24 -4.00
N PRO A 229 -26.15 -2.14 -2.73
CA PRO A 229 -24.97 -2.87 -2.25
C PRO A 229 -25.03 -4.40 -2.49
N GLU A 230 -26.21 -4.99 -2.53
CA GLU A 230 -26.41 -6.40 -2.85
C GLU A 230 -26.00 -6.74 -4.31
N ASP A 231 -26.25 -5.83 -5.26
CA ASP A 231 -25.84 -6.00 -6.65
C ASP A 231 -24.31 -5.96 -6.80
N PHE A 232 -23.64 -5.14 -5.98
CA PHE A 232 -22.18 -5.12 -5.89
C PHE A 232 -21.63 -6.49 -5.46
N ILE A 233 -22.23 -7.10 -4.43
CA ILE A 233 -21.83 -8.43 -3.95
C ILE A 233 -22.09 -9.49 -5.03
N ALA A 234 -23.26 -9.44 -5.68
CA ALA A 234 -23.60 -10.36 -6.75
C ALA A 234 -22.60 -10.27 -7.90
N LYS A 235 -22.26 -9.05 -8.34
CA LYS A 235 -21.27 -8.83 -9.39
C LYS A 235 -19.89 -9.33 -8.99
N LEU A 236 -19.40 -8.99 -7.78
CA LEU A 236 -18.13 -9.53 -7.27
C LEU A 236 -18.11 -11.06 -7.23
N THR A 237 -19.22 -11.69 -6.82
CA THR A 237 -19.30 -13.14 -6.75
C THR A 237 -19.20 -13.77 -8.14
N MET A 238 -19.90 -13.21 -9.13
CA MET A 238 -19.83 -13.68 -10.53
C MET A 238 -18.42 -13.56 -11.13
N LEU A 239 -17.64 -12.55 -10.73
CA LEU A 239 -16.26 -12.37 -11.19
C LEU A 239 -15.28 -13.42 -10.65
N LEU A 240 -15.61 -14.03 -9.51
CA LEU A 240 -14.74 -14.95 -8.78
C LEU A 240 -15.09 -16.44 -9.00
N THR A 241 -16.11 -16.72 -9.81
CA THR A 241 -16.59 -18.08 -10.15
C THR A 241 -16.40 -18.38 -11.63
#